data_AF-A0A3C1DKA3-F1
#
_entry.id   AF-A0A3C1DKA3-F1
#
_cell.length_a   1.000
_cell.length_b   1.000
_cell.length_c   1.000
_cell.angle_alpha   90.00
_cell.angle_beta   90.00
_cell.angle_gamma   90.00
#
_symmetry.space_group_name_H-M   'P 1'
#
loop_
_entity.id
_entity.type
_entity.pdbx_description
1 polymer ?
#
loop_
_entity_poly.entity_id
_entity_poly.type
_entity_poly.pdbx_seq_one_letter_code
_entity_poly.pdbx_strand_id
1 'polypeptide(L)'
;MKPRHHAGTFHTSSATVRQLAYAHPGAVCWRCGLTLAQHPPHHDGRRPTWTGGHTIDGWIDAPPWYNVTRRPPPGPWIAPEASTCNYAAGAGRTNTLRLNPTSRDWFE
;
A
#
# COMPACT_ATOMS: atom_id res chain seq x y z
N MET A 1 19.15 -13.03 17.33
CA MET A 1 18.32 -11.92 16.83
C MET A 1 18.34 -11.94 15.31
N LYS A 2 17.18 -11.88 14.64
CA LYS A 2 17.15 -11.73 13.17
C LYS A 2 17.68 -10.34 12.78
N PRO A 3 18.52 -10.21 11.74
CA PRO A 3 19.00 -8.92 11.25
C PRO A 3 17.83 -7.99 10.91
N ARG A 4 17.99 -6.66 11.06
CA ARG A 4 16.93 -5.66 10.81
C ARG A 4 16.31 -5.74 9.41
N HIS A 5 17.06 -6.20 8.41
CA HIS A 5 16.54 -6.42 7.04
C HIS A 5 15.75 -7.74 6.87
N HIS A 6 15.80 -8.64 7.87
CA HIS A 6 14.97 -9.84 7.99
C HIS A 6 13.86 -9.69 9.05
N ALA A 7 13.72 -8.50 9.66
CA ALA A 7 12.72 -8.19 10.67
C ALA A 7 11.37 -7.72 10.10
N GLY A 8 11.31 -7.43 8.79
CA GLY A 8 10.13 -6.84 8.15
C GLY A 8 8.88 -7.71 8.28
N THR A 9 7.96 -7.30 9.15
CA THR A 9 6.62 -7.91 9.27
C THR A 9 5.69 -7.49 8.14
N PHE A 10 6.17 -6.68 7.19
CA PHE A 10 5.40 -6.16 6.06
C PHE A 10 4.60 -7.25 5.34
N HIS A 11 5.23 -8.36 4.97
CA HIS A 11 4.55 -9.44 4.24
C HIS A 11 3.34 -9.99 5.03
N THR A 12 3.48 -10.16 6.34
CA THR A 12 2.41 -10.60 7.24
C THR A 12 1.34 -9.52 7.43
N SER A 13 1.76 -8.28 7.69
CA SER A 13 0.88 -7.12 7.87
C SER A 13 0.06 -6.85 6.61
N SER A 14 0.70 -6.86 5.44
CA SER A 14 0.07 -6.66 4.13
C SER A 14 -0.93 -7.77 3.82
N ALA A 15 -0.58 -9.04 4.09
CA ALA A 15 -1.51 -10.15 3.92
C ALA A 15 -2.75 -10.01 4.82
N THR A 16 -2.56 -9.61 6.07
CA THR A 16 -3.66 -9.40 7.03
C THR A 16 -4.58 -8.27 6.59
N VAL A 17 -4.01 -7.10 6.25
CA VAL A 17 -4.76 -5.93 5.77
C VAL A 17 -5.53 -6.26 4.49
N ARG A 18 -4.92 -7.00 3.57
CA ARG A 18 -5.58 -7.47 2.34
C ARG A 18 -6.76 -8.38 2.64
N GLN A 19 -6.60 -9.36 3.53
CA GLN A 19 -7.69 -10.27 3.92
C GLN A 19 -8.86 -9.51 4.54
N LEU A 20 -8.57 -8.58 5.46
CA LEU A 20 -9.59 -7.72 6.05
C LEU A 20 -10.31 -6.89 4.98
N ALA A 21 -9.58 -6.28 4.04
CA ALA A 21 -10.18 -5.48 2.97
C ALA A 21 -11.08 -6.32 2.04
N TYR A 22 -10.73 -7.58 1.78
CA TYR A 22 -11.61 -8.49 1.02
C TYR A 22 -12.84 -8.93 1.81
N ALA A 23 -12.74 -9.07 3.13
CA ALA A 23 -13.86 -9.44 4.00
C ALA A 23 -14.88 -8.31 4.19
N HIS A 24 -14.50 -7.06 3.93
CA HIS A 24 -15.34 -5.88 4.15
C HIS A 24 -15.72 -5.18 2.84
N PRO A 25 -16.99 -5.26 2.38
CA PRO A 25 -17.43 -4.59 1.15
C PRO A 25 -17.26 -3.06 1.18
N GLY A 26 -17.32 -2.45 2.37
CA GLY A 26 -17.08 -1.02 2.59
C GLY A 26 -15.60 -0.66 2.77
N ALA A 27 -14.67 -1.57 2.53
CA ALA A 27 -13.25 -1.25 2.59
C ALA A 27 -12.89 -0.17 1.56
N VAL A 28 -12.07 0.79 1.97
CA VAL A 28 -11.68 1.94 1.14
C VAL A 28 -10.18 1.94 0.90
N CYS A 29 -9.79 2.33 -0.30
CA CYS A 29 -8.39 2.54 -0.67
C CYS A 29 -7.86 3.75 0.11
N TRP A 30 -6.77 3.57 0.84
CA TRP A 30 -6.16 4.66 1.61
C TRP A 30 -5.78 5.85 0.72
N ARG A 31 -5.37 5.59 -0.53
CA ARG A 31 -4.85 6.60 -1.47
C ARG A 31 -5.93 7.46 -2.11
N CYS A 32 -7.08 6.89 -2.49
CA CYS A 32 -8.14 7.61 -3.24
C CYS A 32 -9.51 7.61 -2.53
N GLY A 33 -9.68 6.83 -1.46
CA GLY A 33 -10.93 6.77 -0.67
C GLY A 33 -12.05 5.94 -1.29
N LEU A 34 -11.85 5.42 -2.50
CA LEU A 34 -12.84 4.59 -3.20
C LEU A 34 -12.82 3.15 -2.69
N THR A 35 -13.96 2.49 -2.77
CA THR A 35 -14.08 1.04 -2.58
C THR A 35 -13.55 0.27 -3.79
N LEU A 36 -13.28 -1.04 -3.64
CA LEU A 36 -12.75 -1.85 -4.75
C LEU A 36 -13.68 -1.88 -5.97
N ALA A 37 -15.00 -1.86 -5.74
CA ALA A 37 -16.01 -1.87 -6.80
C ALA A 37 -16.07 -0.56 -7.61
N GLN A 38 -15.65 0.55 -7.01
CA GLN A 38 -15.62 1.87 -7.65
C GLN A 38 -14.34 2.10 -8.46
N HIS A 39 -13.32 1.25 -8.31
CA HIS A 39 -12.10 1.38 -9.08
C HIS A 39 -12.31 0.91 -10.52
N PRO A 40 -11.73 1.62 -11.51
CA PRO A 40 -11.72 1.12 -12.87
C PRO A 40 -10.93 -0.21 -12.94
N PRO A 41 -11.23 -1.06 -13.93
CA PRO A 41 -10.38 -2.20 -14.27
C PRO A 41 -8.96 -1.76 -14.62
N HIS A 42 -8.03 -2.71 -14.59
CA HIS A 42 -6.70 -2.55 -15.19
C HIS A 42 -6.80 -2.40 -16.71
N HIS A 43 -5.71 -1.95 -17.33
CA HIS A 43 -5.63 -1.77 -18.80
C HIS A 43 -5.89 -3.08 -19.58
N ASP A 44 -5.61 -4.24 -18.98
CA ASP A 44 -5.86 -5.57 -19.52
C ASP A 44 -7.30 -6.07 -19.25
N GLY A 45 -8.17 -5.20 -18.72
CA GLY A 45 -9.55 -5.52 -18.37
C GLY A 45 -9.73 -6.29 -17.06
N ARG A 46 -8.65 -6.65 -16.36
CA ARG A 46 -8.76 -7.37 -15.09
C ARG A 46 -9.36 -6.48 -14.00
N ARG A 47 -10.16 -7.08 -13.12
CA ARG A 47 -10.72 -6.39 -11.96
C ARG A 47 -9.61 -5.94 -11.01
N PRO A 48 -9.74 -4.77 -10.36
CA PRO A 48 -8.79 -4.35 -9.33
C PRO A 48 -8.83 -5.32 -8.14
N THR A 49 -7.68 -5.46 -7.48
CA THR A 49 -7.49 -6.30 -6.29
C THR A 49 -7.03 -5.45 -5.11
N TRP A 50 -7.22 -5.95 -3.88
CA TRP A 50 -6.64 -5.32 -2.70
C TRP A 50 -5.19 -5.73 -2.52
N THR A 51 -4.35 -4.76 -2.19
CA THR A 51 -2.97 -4.94 -1.72
C THR A 51 -2.80 -4.23 -0.37
N GLY A 52 -1.82 -4.62 0.44
CA GLY A 52 -1.41 -3.85 1.62
C GLY A 52 -0.21 -2.99 1.26
N GLY A 53 -0.44 -1.69 1.03
CA GLY A 53 0.58 -0.72 0.64
C GLY A 53 1.07 0.12 1.81
N HIS A 54 2.28 0.66 1.70
CA HIS A 54 2.78 1.63 2.67
C HIS A 54 2.15 3.00 2.40
N THR A 55 1.69 3.68 3.45
CA THR A 55 1.30 5.09 3.34
C THR A 55 2.52 6.03 3.27
N ILE A 56 3.68 5.56 3.75
CA ILE A 56 4.98 6.21 3.63
C ILE A 56 5.96 5.19 3.06
N ASP A 57 6.42 5.43 1.83
CA ASP A 57 7.21 4.47 1.07
C ASP A 57 8.54 4.14 1.78
N GLY A 58 8.83 2.84 1.91
CA GLY A 58 10.09 2.34 2.47
C GLY A 58 10.17 2.30 4.00
N TRP A 59 9.07 2.56 4.71
CA TRP A 59 9.05 2.47 6.17
C TRP A 59 9.08 1.00 6.64
N ILE A 60 10.18 0.60 7.29
CA ILE A 60 10.49 -0.81 7.60
C ILE A 60 9.49 -1.44 8.58
N ASP A 61 9.01 -0.69 9.57
CA ASP A 61 8.19 -1.19 10.68
C ASP A 61 6.83 -0.46 10.77
N ALA A 62 6.14 -0.34 9.64
CA ALA A 62 4.86 0.38 9.60
C ALA A 62 3.78 -0.51 10.25
N PRO A 63 3.03 -0.02 11.26
CA PRO A 63 1.94 -0.77 11.84
C PRO A 63 0.83 -1.03 10.81
N PRO A 64 0.17 -2.20 10.85
CA PRO A 64 -1.00 -2.46 10.02
C PRO A 64 -2.19 -1.60 10.44
N TRP A 65 -2.90 -1.08 9.46
CA TRP A 65 -4.16 -0.36 9.63
C TRP A 65 -5.34 -1.31 9.46
N TYR A 66 -5.95 -1.72 10.57
CA TYR A 66 -7.05 -2.69 10.57
C TYR A 66 -8.43 -2.07 10.31
N ASN A 67 -8.60 -0.75 10.47
CA ASN A 67 -9.87 -0.08 10.20
C ASN A 67 -10.05 0.20 8.69
N VAL A 68 -10.20 -0.88 7.92
CA VAL A 68 -10.17 -0.86 6.44
C VAL A 68 -11.29 -0.03 5.79
N THR A 69 -12.32 0.36 6.53
CA THR A 69 -13.43 1.20 6.04
C THR A 69 -13.15 2.69 6.17
N ARG A 70 -12.01 3.08 6.73
CA ARG A 70 -11.56 4.46 6.86
C ARG A 70 -10.13 4.62 6.37
N ARG A 71 -9.80 5.84 5.95
CA ARG A 71 -8.41 6.21 5.69
C ARG A 71 -7.63 6.29 7.01
N PRO A 72 -6.39 5.79 7.04
CA PRO A 72 -5.53 6.00 8.20
C PRO A 72 -5.24 7.50 8.39
N PRO A 73 -4.99 7.95 9.63
CA PRO A 73 -4.48 9.29 9.89
C PRO A 73 -3.06 9.45 9.30
N PRO A 74 -2.55 10.69 9.15
CA PRO A 74 -1.16 10.92 8.72
C PRO A 74 -0.17 10.11 9.58
N GLY A 75 0.75 9.40 8.93
CA GLY A 75 1.74 8.54 9.59
C GLY A 75 2.11 7.31 8.76
N PRO A 76 3.09 6.51 9.23
CA PRO A 76 3.47 5.27 8.58
C PRO A 76 2.48 4.16 8.92
N TRP A 77 1.83 3.61 7.91
CA TRP A 77 0.87 2.51 8.04
C TRP A 77 1.00 1.55 6.88
N ILE A 78 0.66 0.29 7.12
CA ILE A 78 0.29 -0.65 6.06
C ILE A 78 -1.23 -0.62 5.93
N ALA A 79 -1.76 -0.11 4.83
CA ALA A 79 -3.20 0.10 4.65
C ALA A 79 -3.72 -0.49 3.33
N PRO A 80 -5.03 -0.73 3.21
CA PRO A 80 -5.62 -1.26 1.98
C PRO A 80 -5.42 -0.30 0.82
N GLU A 81 -4.81 -0.79 -0.25
CA GLU A 81 -4.59 -0.06 -1.48
C GLU A 81 -5.16 -0.87 -2.64
N ALA A 82 -5.94 -0.25 -3.51
CA ALA A 82 -6.37 -0.91 -4.72
C ALA A 82 -5.16 -1.06 -5.66
N SER A 83 -5.01 -2.21 -6.29
CA SER A 83 -3.92 -2.51 -7.22
C SER A 83 -3.79 -1.47 -8.33
N THR A 84 -4.93 -0.99 -8.86
CA THR A 84 -4.94 0.04 -9.91
C THR A 84 -4.41 1.39 -9.41
N CYS A 85 -4.60 1.71 -8.13
CA CYS A 85 -4.00 2.89 -7.49
C CYS A 85 -2.52 2.69 -7.17
N ASN A 86 -2.14 1.51 -6.70
CA ASN A 86 -0.74 1.19 -6.37
C ASN A 86 0.15 1.29 -7.63
N TYR A 87 -0.29 0.69 -8.74
CA TYR A 87 0.48 0.71 -9.99
C TYR A 87 0.41 2.07 -10.71
N ALA A 88 -0.72 2.78 -10.68
CA ALA A 88 -0.81 4.14 -11.25
C ALA A 88 0.02 5.17 -10.45
N ALA A 89 0.15 5.00 -9.13
CA ALA A 89 0.99 5.87 -8.31
C ALA A 89 2.48 5.62 -8.52
N GLY A 90 2.90 4.37 -8.73
CA GLY A 90 4.28 4.04 -9.12
C GLY A 90 4.69 4.68 -10.45
N ALA A 91 3.74 4.91 -11.36
CA ALA A 91 3.98 5.55 -12.66
C ALA A 91 3.78 7.08 -12.67
N GLY A 92 2.86 7.63 -11.88
CA GLY A 92 2.45 9.04 -11.97
C GLY A 92 2.87 9.96 -10.82
N ARG A 93 3.35 9.43 -9.69
CA ARG A 93 3.81 10.23 -8.53
C ARG A 93 5.20 9.80 -8.13
N THR A 94 6.19 10.35 -8.83
CA THR A 94 7.63 10.25 -8.64
C THR A 94 8.07 10.29 -7.17
N ASN A 95 8.01 9.17 -6.43
CA ASN A 95 8.70 8.96 -5.15
C ASN A 95 8.53 10.06 -4.07
N THR A 96 7.49 10.89 -4.10
CA THR A 96 7.39 12.07 -3.20
C THR A 96 7.07 11.73 -1.74
N LEU A 97 6.77 10.47 -1.43
CA LEU A 97 6.55 9.95 -0.08
C LEU A 97 7.75 9.18 0.49
N ARG A 98 8.89 9.13 -0.23
CA ARG A 98 10.13 8.56 0.31
C ARG A 98 10.71 9.51 1.35
N LEU A 99 10.97 9.00 2.54
CA LEU A 99 11.73 9.70 3.60
C LEU A 99 13.21 9.90 3.24
N ASN A 100 13.69 9.31 2.15
CA ASN A 100 15.07 9.45 1.69
C ASN A 100 15.17 9.09 0.20
N PRO A 101 15.51 10.02 -0.71
CA PRO A 101 15.82 9.69 -2.10
C PRO A 101 17.24 9.12 -2.17
N THR A 102 17.48 7.95 -1.58
CA THR A 102 18.73 7.20 -1.80
C THR A 102 18.53 6.17 -2.89
N SER A 103 18.22 6.63 -4.10
CA SER A 103 18.67 5.94 -5.30
C SER A 103 19.86 6.77 -5.80
N ARG A 104 21.08 6.39 -5.40
CA ARG A 104 22.24 6.73 -6.22
C ARG A 104 21.97 6.08 -7.58
N ASP A 105 22.15 6.83 -8.65
CA ASP A 105 22.10 6.30 -9.99
C ASP A 105 23.11 5.15 -10.10
N TRP A 106 22.70 4.05 -10.71
CA TRP A 106 23.52 2.84 -10.88
C TRP A 106 24.66 3.01 -11.89
N PHE A 107 24.98 4.25 -12.26
CA PHE A 107 26.07 4.63 -13.14
C PHE A 107 26.78 5.87 -12.58
N GLU A 108 27.68 5.66 -11.64
CA GLU A 108 28.85 6.50 -11.38
C GLU A 108 30.07 5.60 -11.25
#